data_AF-A0A0E4HCX7-F1
#
_entry.id   AF-A0A0E4HCX7-F1
#
_cell.length_a   1.000
_cell.length_b   1.000
_cell.length_c   1.000
_cell.angle_alpha   90.00
_cell.angle_beta   90.00
_cell.angle_gamma   90.00
#
_symmetry.space_group_name_H-M   'P 1'
#
loop_
_entity.id
_entity.type
_entity.pdbx_description
1 polymer ?
#
loop_
_entity_poly.entity_id
_entity_poly.type
_entity_poly.pdbx_seq_one_letter_code
_entity_poly.pdbx_strand_id
1 'polypeptide(L)'
;MAKGFDCAAPLTKTLAKKFREGGYEFACRYLVPSGWKRLTKSEAAAISAGGLQIVSVFETAANRALGGRAAGLTDGAAAAQTALAVGQPAGSRIYFAVDFDASAKQMDTIIQYLKAAGEAAGNFRTGVYGSAAVVEAAMAAKACTGFWQTYAWSKGRKAEGIHIYQYDNGPKGLGQPIYGVNVDLNQSSGDVGWWNTLATIQQPDGWAGEVNDYMLNKEDANKIIAFIQAAYMAAGSAESRTEFHRLADELRKASGQPVDMEK
;
A
#
# COMPACT_ATOMS: atom_id res chain seq x y z
N MET A 1 12.18 -9.62 -12.59
CA MET A 1 12.41 -8.87 -11.33
C MET A 1 11.81 -7.50 -11.50
N ALA A 2 10.91 -7.11 -10.62
CA ALA A 2 10.20 -5.83 -10.70
C ALA A 2 11.08 -4.69 -10.19
N LYS A 3 11.14 -3.58 -10.94
CA LYS A 3 11.88 -2.39 -10.51
C LYS A 3 11.01 -1.55 -9.58
N GLY A 4 11.55 -1.06 -8.49
CA GLY A 4 10.85 -0.15 -7.60
C GLY A 4 11.79 0.84 -6.96
N PHE A 5 11.23 1.63 -6.06
CA PHE A 5 11.98 2.59 -5.29
C PHE A 5 11.28 2.87 -3.97
N ASP A 6 12.01 3.43 -3.01
CA ASP A 6 11.43 4.04 -1.83
C ASP A 6 11.79 5.52 -1.79
N CYS A 7 10.91 6.34 -1.20
CA CYS A 7 11.14 7.77 -1.07
C CYS A 7 10.37 8.32 0.12
N ALA A 8 10.88 9.39 0.71
CA ALA A 8 10.17 10.12 1.76
C ALA A 8 9.17 11.14 1.20
N ALA A 9 9.49 11.74 0.05
CA ALA A 9 8.66 12.75 -0.59
C ALA A 9 7.31 12.17 -1.04
N PRO A 10 6.18 12.88 -0.80
CA PRO A 10 4.88 12.47 -1.31
C PRO A 10 4.84 12.44 -2.85
N LEU A 11 4.13 11.45 -3.40
CA LEU A 11 3.98 11.28 -4.84
C LEU A 11 2.63 11.82 -5.35
N THR A 12 2.65 12.46 -6.51
CA THR A 12 1.43 12.83 -7.25
C THR A 12 1.10 11.79 -8.32
N LYS A 13 -0.14 11.79 -8.84
CA LYS A 13 -0.53 10.90 -9.95
C LYS A 13 0.38 11.07 -11.17
N THR A 14 0.69 12.31 -11.54
CA THR A 14 1.58 12.62 -12.67
C THR A 14 2.98 12.05 -12.46
N LEU A 15 3.51 12.19 -11.25
CA LEU A 15 4.84 11.67 -10.93
C LEU A 15 4.84 10.13 -10.91
N ALA A 16 3.85 9.50 -10.28
CA ALA A 16 3.68 8.05 -10.27
C ALA A 16 3.57 7.49 -11.70
N LYS A 17 2.79 8.14 -12.58
CA LYS A 17 2.70 7.79 -14.01
C LYS A 17 4.05 7.88 -14.71
N LYS A 18 4.82 8.95 -14.45
CA LYS A 18 6.16 9.12 -15.04
C LYS A 18 7.13 8.02 -14.59
N PHE A 19 7.10 7.63 -13.32
CA PHE A 19 7.85 6.46 -12.83
C PHE A 19 7.36 5.16 -13.49
N ARG A 20 6.05 4.98 -13.66
CA ARG A 20 5.49 3.80 -14.33
C ARG A 20 5.97 3.69 -15.78
N GLU A 21 5.95 4.80 -16.53
CA GLU A 21 6.49 4.90 -17.89
C GLU A 21 8.00 4.68 -17.96
N GLY A 22 8.73 5.03 -16.88
CA GLY A 22 10.15 4.72 -16.70
C GLY A 22 10.45 3.28 -16.30
N GLY A 23 9.46 2.38 -16.33
CA GLY A 23 9.60 0.95 -16.06
C GLY A 23 9.58 0.56 -14.57
N TYR A 24 9.21 1.47 -13.67
CA TYR A 24 8.99 1.14 -12.27
C TYR A 24 7.62 0.49 -12.08
N GLU A 25 7.53 -0.46 -11.16
CA GLU A 25 6.32 -1.22 -10.84
C GLU A 25 5.76 -0.87 -9.48
N PHE A 26 6.61 -0.49 -8.52
CA PHE A 26 6.19 -0.19 -7.16
C PHE A 26 6.96 0.97 -6.53
N ALA A 27 6.30 1.64 -5.59
CA ALA A 27 6.90 2.61 -4.68
C ALA A 27 6.71 2.16 -3.23
N CYS A 28 7.77 2.09 -2.45
CA CYS A 28 7.67 1.90 -1.00
C CYS A 28 7.43 3.25 -0.33
N ARG A 29 6.39 3.35 0.50
CA ARG A 29 5.97 4.60 1.15
C ARG A 29 5.78 4.43 2.65
N TYR A 30 6.05 5.51 3.38
CA TYR A 30 6.06 5.50 4.85
C TYR A 30 4.65 5.47 5.44
N LEU A 31 4.28 4.34 6.01
CA LEU A 31 3.02 4.11 6.69
C LEU A 31 3.11 4.53 8.16
N VAL A 32 3.31 5.82 8.42
CA VAL A 32 3.42 6.39 9.78
C VAL A 32 2.23 7.30 10.09
N PRO A 33 1.80 7.43 11.36
CA PRO A 33 0.56 8.13 11.70
C PRO A 33 0.65 9.66 11.50
N SER A 34 1.86 10.23 11.52
CA SER A 34 2.08 11.67 11.39
C SER A 34 3.44 11.98 10.76
N GLY A 35 3.67 13.25 10.46
CA GLY A 35 4.90 13.73 9.84
C GLY A 35 4.77 13.96 8.33
N TRP A 36 5.80 14.57 7.75
CA TRP A 36 5.81 14.99 6.35
C TRP A 36 6.01 13.82 5.37
N LYS A 37 6.68 12.74 5.81
CA LYS A 37 6.93 11.55 4.99
C LYS A 37 5.72 10.62 4.86
N ARG A 38 4.69 10.82 5.70
CA ARG A 38 3.54 9.91 5.83
C ARG A 38 2.79 9.71 4.52
N LEU A 39 2.44 8.46 4.23
CA LEU A 39 1.49 8.11 3.19
C LEU A 39 0.09 8.56 3.61
N THR A 40 -0.64 9.19 2.69
CA THR A 40 -2.04 9.59 2.90
C THR A 40 -2.98 8.78 1.99
N LYS A 41 -4.27 8.73 2.32
CA LYS A 41 -5.29 8.07 1.48
C LYS A 41 -5.34 8.65 0.07
N SER A 42 -5.26 9.97 -0.07
CA SER A 42 -5.25 10.65 -1.37
C SER A 42 -3.97 10.36 -2.15
N GLU A 43 -2.82 10.31 -1.49
CA GLU A 43 -1.57 9.89 -2.11
C GLU A 43 -1.61 8.42 -2.57
N ALA A 44 -2.10 7.50 -1.74
CA ALA A 44 -2.24 6.10 -2.11
C ALA A 44 -3.13 5.91 -3.36
N ALA A 45 -4.24 6.63 -3.43
CA ALA A 45 -5.09 6.66 -4.61
C ALA A 45 -4.37 7.26 -5.84
N ALA A 46 -3.60 8.33 -5.64
CA ALA A 46 -2.83 8.97 -6.71
C ALA A 46 -1.71 8.07 -7.27
N ILE A 47 -0.99 7.35 -6.40
CA ILE A 47 0.05 6.38 -6.79
C ILE A 47 -0.59 5.24 -7.60
N SER A 48 -1.69 4.67 -7.09
CA SER A 48 -2.42 3.59 -7.74
C SER A 48 -2.98 4.02 -9.11
N ALA A 49 -3.59 5.21 -9.20
CA ALA A 49 -4.08 5.79 -10.45
C ALA A 49 -2.96 6.20 -11.42
N GLY A 50 -1.73 6.34 -10.93
CA GLY A 50 -0.52 6.51 -11.74
C GLY A 50 0.03 5.17 -12.26
N GLY A 51 -0.54 4.03 -11.84
CA GLY A 51 -0.18 2.70 -12.31
C GLY A 51 0.96 2.03 -11.53
N LEU A 52 1.34 2.57 -10.38
CA LEU A 52 2.31 1.93 -9.47
C LEU A 52 1.60 1.14 -8.37
N GLN A 53 2.21 0.03 -7.98
CA GLN A 53 1.90 -0.65 -6.71
C GLN A 53 2.55 0.09 -5.53
N ILE A 54 2.05 -0.14 -4.33
CA ILE A 54 2.52 0.44 -3.08
C ILE A 54 3.07 -0.68 -2.19
N VAL A 55 4.24 -0.45 -1.59
CA VAL A 55 4.76 -1.26 -0.48
C VAL A 55 4.80 -0.39 0.77
N SER A 56 4.22 -0.87 1.87
CA SER A 56 4.14 -0.08 3.11
C SER A 56 5.35 -0.34 4.01
N VAL A 57 6.00 0.72 4.47
CA VAL A 57 7.06 0.66 5.49
C VAL A 57 6.75 1.52 6.71
N PHE A 58 6.82 0.93 7.89
CA PHE A 58 6.66 1.60 9.17
C PHE A 58 8.03 1.95 9.75
N GLU A 59 8.33 3.24 9.87
CA GLU A 59 9.58 3.73 10.44
C GLU A 59 9.37 5.12 11.07
N THR A 60 9.18 5.16 12.39
CA THR A 60 9.07 6.42 13.15
C THR A 60 10.42 6.95 13.59
N ALA A 61 11.38 6.06 13.85
CA ALA A 61 12.78 6.35 14.13
C ALA A 61 13.65 5.16 13.73
N ALA A 62 14.88 5.42 13.29
CA ALA A 62 15.79 4.39 12.80
C ALA A 62 16.01 3.23 13.79
N ASN A 63 16.21 3.55 15.06
CA ASN A 63 16.52 2.58 16.12
C ASN A 63 15.30 2.10 16.91
N ARG A 64 14.08 2.35 16.40
CA ARG A 64 12.82 2.08 17.12
C ARG A 64 12.69 0.63 17.59
N ALA A 65 13.21 -0.32 16.81
CA ALA A 65 13.21 -1.75 17.13
C ALA A 65 13.97 -2.12 18.42
N LEU A 66 14.86 -1.25 18.92
CA LEU A 66 15.56 -1.46 20.19
C LEU A 66 14.65 -1.32 21.42
N GLY A 67 13.42 -0.82 21.25
CA GLY A 67 12.41 -0.85 22.30
C GLY A 67 11.77 -2.23 22.53
N GLY A 68 12.16 -3.25 21.75
CA GLY A 68 11.77 -4.64 21.96
C GLY A 68 10.27 -4.89 21.87
N ARG A 69 9.78 -5.88 22.62
CA ARG A 69 8.37 -6.32 22.59
C ARG A 69 7.37 -5.18 22.81
N ALA A 70 7.58 -4.34 23.83
CA ALA A 70 6.67 -3.24 24.14
C ALA A 70 6.55 -2.24 22.98
N ALA A 71 7.69 -1.91 22.36
CA ALA A 71 7.70 -1.09 21.16
C ALA A 71 6.98 -1.75 19.99
N GLY A 72 7.19 -3.07 19.80
CA GLY A 72 6.58 -3.83 18.72
C GLY A 72 5.05 -3.84 18.80
N LEU A 73 4.49 -4.09 19.99
CA LEU A 73 3.03 -4.07 20.18
C LEU A 73 2.44 -2.70 19.83
N THR A 74 3.04 -1.62 20.32
CA THR A 74 2.58 -0.25 20.04
C THR A 74 2.66 0.09 18.56
N ASP A 75 3.78 -0.21 17.92
CA ASP A 75 4.02 0.14 16.52
C ASP A 75 3.20 -0.75 15.58
N GLY A 76 3.02 -2.03 15.89
CA GLY A 76 2.17 -2.94 15.13
C GLY A 76 0.72 -2.48 15.10
N ALA A 77 0.18 -2.09 16.26
CA ALA A 77 -1.17 -1.54 16.36
C ALA A 77 -1.29 -0.20 15.60
N ALA A 78 -0.32 0.71 15.75
CA ALA A 78 -0.31 1.99 15.04
C ALA A 78 -0.20 1.82 13.52
N ALA A 79 0.63 0.87 13.06
CA ALA A 79 0.77 0.53 11.66
C ALA A 79 -0.54 -0.03 11.09
N ALA A 80 -1.21 -0.94 11.79
CA ALA A 80 -2.49 -1.49 11.36
C ALA A 80 -3.58 -0.41 11.26
N GLN A 81 -3.68 0.49 12.24
CA GLN A 81 -4.62 1.61 12.19
C GLN A 81 -4.31 2.56 11.01
N THR A 82 -3.03 2.84 10.77
CA THR A 82 -2.59 3.69 9.65
C THR A 82 -2.90 3.02 8.31
N ALA A 83 -2.66 1.71 8.18
CA ALA A 83 -2.99 0.92 7.00
C ALA A 83 -4.48 1.04 6.64
N LEU A 84 -5.35 0.82 7.63
CA LEU A 84 -6.80 0.97 7.44
C LEU A 84 -7.18 2.39 7.01
N ALA A 85 -6.59 3.41 7.63
CA ALA A 85 -6.89 4.81 7.33
C ALA A 85 -6.50 5.22 5.89
N VAL A 86 -5.41 4.66 5.35
CA VAL A 86 -4.97 4.93 3.97
C VAL A 86 -5.61 4.01 2.94
N GLY A 87 -6.44 3.04 3.37
CA GLY A 87 -7.12 2.10 2.49
C GLY A 87 -6.26 0.92 2.04
N GLN A 88 -5.21 0.59 2.78
CA GLN A 88 -4.40 -0.59 2.51
C GLN A 88 -5.24 -1.87 2.73
N PRO A 89 -5.36 -2.76 1.71
CA PRO A 89 -6.17 -3.97 1.80
C PRO A 89 -5.66 -4.97 2.85
N ALA A 90 -6.58 -5.61 3.57
CA ALA A 90 -6.25 -6.74 4.45
C ALA A 90 -5.50 -7.84 3.68
N GLY A 91 -4.61 -8.58 4.36
CA GLY A 91 -3.76 -9.59 3.74
C GLY A 91 -2.52 -9.03 3.00
N SER A 92 -2.47 -7.73 2.70
CA SER A 92 -1.24 -7.07 2.23
C SER A 92 -0.21 -6.95 3.35
N ARG A 93 1.01 -6.47 3.02
CA ARG A 93 2.15 -6.49 3.94
C ARG A 93 2.56 -5.11 4.44
N ILE A 94 3.01 -5.06 5.69
CA ILE A 94 3.69 -3.92 6.30
C ILE A 94 5.11 -4.33 6.69
N TYR A 95 6.12 -3.61 6.22
CA TYR A 95 7.52 -3.80 6.60
C TYR A 95 7.87 -2.91 7.78
N PHE A 96 8.45 -3.46 8.84
CA PHE A 96 8.95 -2.67 9.97
C PHE A 96 10.46 -2.46 9.81
N ALA A 97 10.91 -1.21 9.92
CA ALA A 97 12.28 -0.84 9.64
C ALA A 97 13.22 -1.03 10.83
N VAL A 98 14.40 -1.57 10.54
CA VAL A 98 15.59 -1.58 11.38
C VAL A 98 16.68 -0.84 10.60
N ASP A 99 16.62 0.50 10.65
CA ASP A 99 17.35 1.39 9.75
C ASP A 99 18.69 1.85 10.35
N PHE A 100 19.49 0.90 10.82
CA PHE A 100 20.83 1.14 11.38
C PHE A 100 21.71 -0.11 11.32
N ASP A 101 23.02 0.06 11.55
CA ASP A 101 23.97 -1.06 11.68
C ASP A 101 23.76 -1.81 13.01
N ALA A 102 22.76 -2.69 13.03
CA ALA A 102 22.42 -3.48 14.20
C ALA A 102 23.52 -4.48 14.57
N SER A 103 23.97 -4.42 15.83
CA SER A 103 24.94 -5.36 16.38
C SER A 103 24.29 -6.70 16.77
N ALA A 104 25.10 -7.75 16.86
CA ALA A 104 24.64 -9.07 17.31
C ALA A 104 23.96 -9.04 18.68
N LYS A 105 24.40 -8.16 19.60
CA LYS A 105 23.83 -8.01 20.95
C LYS A 105 22.41 -7.44 20.94
N GLN A 106 22.04 -6.72 19.89
CA GLN A 106 20.72 -6.10 19.74
C GLN A 106 19.71 -7.03 19.05
N MET A 107 20.18 -8.14 18.47
CA MET A 107 19.35 -8.96 17.58
C MET A 107 18.17 -9.59 18.31
N ASP A 108 18.36 -10.10 19.53
CA ASP A 108 17.26 -10.69 20.30
C ASP A 108 16.14 -9.67 20.55
N THR A 109 16.50 -8.45 20.97
CA THR A 109 15.55 -7.34 21.15
C THR A 109 14.81 -6.99 19.86
N ILE A 110 15.51 -6.94 18.72
CA ILE A 110 14.91 -6.68 17.41
C ILE A 110 13.93 -7.80 17.03
N ILE A 111 14.26 -9.06 17.27
CA ILE A 111 13.36 -10.20 17.01
C ILE A 111 12.12 -10.12 17.89
N GLN A 112 12.26 -9.76 19.17
CA GLN A 112 11.12 -9.53 20.06
C GLN A 112 10.21 -8.40 19.57
N TYR A 113 10.79 -7.31 19.05
CA TYR A 113 10.05 -6.21 18.43
C TYR A 113 9.26 -6.69 17.20
N LEU A 114 9.91 -7.39 16.27
CA LEU A 114 9.28 -7.85 15.02
C LEU A 114 8.12 -8.83 15.27
N LYS A 115 8.30 -9.79 16.19
CA LYS A 115 7.25 -10.74 16.57
C LYS A 115 6.05 -10.00 17.17
N ALA A 116 6.31 -9.09 18.10
CA ALA A 116 5.27 -8.32 18.77
C ALA A 116 4.54 -7.34 17.82
N ALA A 117 5.25 -6.76 16.86
CA ALA A 117 4.63 -5.99 15.78
C ALA A 117 3.71 -6.86 14.92
N GLY A 118 4.13 -8.10 14.62
CA GLY A 118 3.29 -9.12 13.99
C GLY A 118 2.02 -9.44 14.77
N GLU A 119 2.13 -9.65 16.08
CA GLU A 119 0.98 -9.92 16.96
C GLU A 119 -0.06 -8.77 16.91
N ALA A 120 0.40 -7.52 16.86
CA ALA A 120 -0.46 -6.34 16.88
C ALA A 120 -0.90 -5.83 15.50
N ALA A 121 -0.31 -6.32 14.41
CA ALA A 121 -0.62 -5.90 13.04
C ALA A 121 -1.98 -6.41 12.52
N GLY A 122 -2.66 -7.28 13.27
CA GLY A 122 -4.00 -7.77 12.92
C GLY A 122 -4.00 -8.56 11.61
N ASN A 123 -4.80 -8.13 10.63
CA ASN A 123 -4.99 -8.84 9.37
C ASN A 123 -3.91 -8.55 8.31
N PHE A 124 -2.84 -7.83 8.67
CA PHE A 124 -1.73 -7.54 7.76
C PHE A 124 -0.58 -8.53 7.95
N ARG A 125 0.01 -8.99 6.84
CA ARG A 125 1.28 -9.71 6.89
C ARG A 125 2.37 -8.75 7.35
N THR A 126 3.37 -9.24 8.06
CA THR A 126 4.51 -8.43 8.46
C THR A 126 5.78 -8.83 7.74
N GLY A 127 6.65 -7.85 7.55
CA GLY A 127 8.02 -8.01 7.07
C GLY A 127 8.99 -7.12 7.83
N VAL A 128 10.27 -7.28 7.54
CA VAL A 128 11.35 -6.43 8.06
C VAL A 128 12.11 -5.77 6.92
N TYR A 129 12.42 -4.49 7.10
CA TYR A 129 13.47 -3.80 6.35
C TYR A 129 14.74 -3.74 7.22
N GLY A 130 15.90 -4.12 6.68
CA GLY A 130 17.17 -3.99 7.41
C GLY A 130 18.36 -4.61 6.69
N SER A 131 19.50 -4.67 7.38
CA SER A 131 20.71 -5.30 6.85
C SER A 131 20.56 -6.81 6.66
N ALA A 132 21.48 -7.44 5.93
CA ALA A 132 21.53 -8.89 5.75
C ALA A 132 21.48 -9.65 7.09
N ALA A 133 22.21 -9.17 8.11
CA ALA A 133 22.18 -9.78 9.45
C ALA A 133 20.81 -9.72 10.11
N VAL A 134 20.08 -8.60 9.98
CA VAL A 134 18.72 -8.45 10.52
C VAL A 134 17.75 -9.38 9.79
N VAL A 135 17.82 -9.40 8.46
CA VAL A 135 16.94 -10.22 7.62
C VAL A 135 17.14 -11.72 7.89
N GLU A 136 18.39 -12.18 7.90
CA GLU A 136 18.73 -13.58 8.20
C GLU A 136 18.26 -13.99 9.60
N ALA A 137 18.46 -13.13 10.60
CA ALA A 137 17.98 -13.40 11.96
C ALA A 137 16.44 -13.47 12.02
N ALA A 138 15.74 -12.59 11.31
CA ALA A 138 14.28 -12.60 11.25
C ALA A 138 13.74 -13.87 10.56
N MET A 139 14.40 -14.33 9.49
CA MET A 139 14.11 -15.61 8.83
C MET A 139 14.31 -16.78 9.79
N ALA A 140 15.49 -16.88 10.42
CA ALA A 140 15.84 -17.98 11.33
C ALA A 140 14.88 -18.06 12.54
N ALA A 141 14.50 -16.90 13.08
CA ALA A 141 13.58 -16.81 14.21
C ALA A 141 12.09 -16.92 13.83
N LYS A 142 11.79 -17.02 12.52
CA LYS A 142 10.42 -16.96 11.95
C LYS A 142 9.63 -15.76 12.50
N ALA A 143 10.29 -14.61 12.60
CA ALA A 143 9.72 -13.43 13.24
C ALA A 143 8.67 -12.72 12.37
N CYS A 144 8.79 -12.84 11.06
CA CYS A 144 7.89 -12.27 10.06
C CYS A 144 8.02 -13.06 8.73
N THR A 145 7.29 -12.67 7.69
CA THR A 145 7.27 -13.40 6.41
C THR A 145 7.77 -12.58 5.22
N GLY A 146 7.99 -11.28 5.39
CA GLY A 146 8.53 -10.39 4.36
C GLY A 146 9.94 -9.95 4.67
N PHE A 147 10.80 -9.93 3.66
CA PHE A 147 12.22 -9.66 3.83
C PHE A 147 12.67 -8.64 2.81
N TRP A 148 12.91 -7.41 3.28
CA TRP A 148 13.45 -6.32 2.49
C TRP A 148 14.86 -6.02 3.01
N GLN A 149 15.86 -6.37 2.21
CA GLN A 149 17.25 -6.14 2.57
C GLN A 149 17.77 -4.84 1.97
N THR A 150 18.45 -4.01 2.75
CA THR A 150 19.31 -2.95 2.22
C THR A 150 20.74 -3.43 2.01
N TYR A 151 21.40 -2.94 0.96
CA TYR A 151 22.85 -3.13 0.80
C TYR A 151 23.64 -2.38 1.89
N ALA A 152 23.08 -1.29 2.43
CA ALA A 152 23.66 -0.57 3.55
C ALA A 152 23.79 -1.48 4.77
N TRP A 153 24.90 -1.35 5.49
CA TRP A 153 25.24 -2.16 6.68
C TRP A 153 25.35 -3.69 6.44
N SER A 154 25.10 -4.16 5.21
CA SER A 154 25.14 -5.58 4.86
C SER A 154 26.55 -6.09 4.55
N LYS A 155 27.55 -5.20 4.49
CA LYS A 155 28.98 -5.54 4.32
C LYS A 155 29.21 -6.41 3.06
N GLY A 156 28.52 -6.07 1.97
CA GLY A 156 28.57 -6.78 0.70
C GLY A 156 27.73 -8.07 0.63
N ARG A 157 27.07 -8.46 1.72
CA ARG A 157 26.22 -9.67 1.75
C ARG A 157 24.84 -9.41 1.17
N LYS A 158 24.31 -10.40 0.48
CA LYS A 158 22.92 -10.46 0.02
C LYS A 158 22.36 -11.82 0.42
N ALA A 159 21.40 -11.82 1.33
CA ALA A 159 20.76 -13.02 1.82
C ALA A 159 19.90 -13.68 0.73
N GLU A 160 19.79 -14.99 0.78
CA GLU A 160 18.83 -15.75 -0.02
C GLU A 160 17.41 -15.60 0.55
N GLY A 161 16.39 -15.79 -0.28
CA GLY A 161 15.00 -15.70 0.16
C GLY A 161 14.47 -14.28 0.43
N ILE A 162 15.23 -13.24 0.08
CA ILE A 162 14.76 -11.86 0.18
C ILE A 162 13.72 -11.55 -0.90
N HIS A 163 12.73 -10.73 -0.53
CA HIS A 163 11.64 -10.31 -1.41
C HIS A 163 11.95 -8.98 -2.08
N ILE A 164 12.60 -8.05 -1.37
CA ILE A 164 13.05 -6.75 -1.87
C ILE A 164 14.54 -6.57 -1.56
N TYR A 165 15.30 -6.03 -2.50
CA TYR A 165 16.67 -5.59 -2.30
C TYR A 165 16.78 -4.09 -2.65
N GLN A 166 17.09 -3.26 -1.66
CA GLN A 166 17.50 -1.86 -1.87
C GLN A 166 19.00 -1.88 -2.22
N TYR A 167 19.34 -1.51 -3.45
CA TYR A 167 20.68 -1.70 -4.00
C TYR A 167 21.46 -0.41 -4.24
N ASP A 168 20.81 0.74 -4.15
CA ASP A 168 21.41 2.04 -4.39
C ASP A 168 20.59 3.12 -3.66
N ASN A 169 21.22 3.85 -2.72
CA ASN A 169 20.61 4.96 -1.99
C ASN A 169 21.16 6.33 -2.45
N GLY A 170 21.73 6.37 -3.63
CA GLY A 170 22.25 7.57 -4.26
C GLY A 170 23.47 8.18 -3.60
N PRO A 171 23.91 9.34 -4.11
CA PRO A 171 25.11 10.01 -3.63
C PRO A 171 25.01 10.37 -2.15
N LYS A 172 25.95 9.88 -1.35
CA LYS A 172 26.02 10.11 0.12
C LYS A 172 24.80 9.60 0.90
N GLY A 173 24.02 8.67 0.34
CA GLY A 173 22.81 8.15 1.00
C GLY A 173 21.66 9.14 1.03
N LEU A 174 21.58 10.04 0.05
CA LEU A 174 20.55 11.08 -0.05
C LEU A 174 19.49 10.81 -1.13
N GLY A 175 19.51 9.61 -1.72
CA GLY A 175 18.67 9.19 -2.83
C GLY A 175 19.20 9.61 -4.19
N GLN A 176 18.82 8.84 -5.22
CA GLN A 176 19.03 9.16 -6.62
C GLN A 176 18.03 10.24 -7.06
N PRO A 177 18.46 11.37 -7.65
CA PRO A 177 17.55 12.43 -8.06
C PRO A 177 16.85 12.07 -9.38
N ILE A 178 15.71 11.38 -9.30
CA ILE A 178 14.95 10.90 -10.46
C ILE A 178 13.64 11.67 -10.56
N TYR A 179 13.43 12.30 -11.72
CA TYR A 179 12.22 13.10 -12.00
C TYR A 179 11.92 14.21 -10.98
N GLY A 180 12.96 14.73 -10.31
CA GLY A 180 12.83 15.78 -9.30
C GLY A 180 12.52 15.27 -7.90
N VAL A 181 12.61 13.95 -7.66
CA VAL A 181 12.49 13.34 -6.34
C VAL A 181 13.71 12.47 -6.05
N ASN A 182 14.21 12.56 -4.82
CA ASN A 182 15.26 11.67 -4.34
C ASN A 182 14.65 10.32 -3.96
N VAL A 183 15.16 9.26 -4.59
CA VAL A 183 14.64 7.91 -4.42
C VAL A 183 15.77 6.91 -4.15
N ASP A 184 15.51 5.93 -3.30
CA ASP A 184 16.40 4.79 -3.12
C ASP A 184 15.90 3.64 -3.99
N LEU A 185 16.78 3.04 -4.78
CA LEU A 185 16.41 2.07 -5.80
C LEU A 185 16.28 0.68 -5.21
N ASN A 186 15.17 0.04 -5.56
CA ASN A 186 14.76 -1.26 -5.08
C ASN A 186 14.49 -2.23 -6.22
N GLN A 187 14.68 -3.51 -5.95
CA GLN A 187 14.32 -4.58 -6.87
C GLN A 187 13.58 -5.68 -6.13
N SER A 188 12.47 -6.15 -6.71
CA SER A 188 11.63 -7.21 -6.17
C SER A 188 11.75 -8.51 -6.96
N SER A 189 11.73 -9.62 -6.25
CA SER A 189 11.64 -10.98 -6.81
C SER A 189 10.20 -11.43 -7.07
N GLY A 190 9.16 -10.75 -6.58
CA GLY A 190 7.76 -11.13 -6.78
C GLY A 190 6.82 -10.72 -5.63
N ASP A 191 6.39 -11.68 -4.79
CA ASP A 191 5.45 -11.48 -3.68
C ASP A 191 6.04 -10.64 -2.53
N VAL A 192 6.01 -9.34 -2.72
CA VAL A 192 6.41 -8.36 -1.71
C VAL A 192 5.23 -7.88 -0.86
N GLY A 193 4.03 -8.43 -1.07
CA GLY A 193 2.82 -7.96 -0.40
C GLY A 193 2.47 -6.52 -0.76
N TRP A 194 2.82 -6.10 -1.97
CA TRP A 194 2.40 -4.82 -2.52
C TRP A 194 0.87 -4.74 -2.63
N TRP A 195 0.36 -3.53 -2.74
CA TRP A 195 -1.07 -3.29 -2.85
C TRP A 195 -1.33 -2.05 -3.70
N ASN A 196 -2.57 -1.89 -4.12
CA ASN A 196 -3.04 -0.66 -4.74
C ASN A 196 -4.51 -0.46 -4.36
N THR A 197 -5.06 0.71 -4.65
CA THR A 197 -6.46 1.04 -4.35
C THR A 197 -7.41 0.74 -5.50
N LEU A 198 -6.91 0.23 -6.63
CA LEU A 198 -7.74 -0.21 -7.73
C LEU A 198 -8.25 -1.60 -7.34
N ALA A 199 -9.56 -1.79 -7.27
CA ALA A 199 -10.11 -3.12 -7.05
C ALA A 199 -9.52 -4.05 -8.13
N THR A 200 -8.92 -5.17 -7.73
CA THR A 200 -8.65 -6.26 -8.67
C THR A 200 -10.00 -6.72 -9.19
N ILE A 201 -10.43 -6.19 -10.32
CA ILE A 201 -11.42 -6.88 -11.13
C ILE A 201 -10.68 -8.15 -11.57
N GLN A 202 -10.98 -9.26 -10.90
CA GLN A 202 -10.66 -10.57 -11.41
C GLN A 202 -11.52 -10.71 -12.67
N GLN A 203 -11.00 -10.21 -13.79
CA GLN A 203 -11.66 -10.35 -15.07
C GLN A 203 -11.60 -11.84 -15.44
N PRO A 204 -12.73 -12.47 -15.79
CA PRO A 204 -12.72 -13.79 -16.40
C PRO A 204 -11.83 -13.74 -17.64
N ASP A 205 -10.97 -14.74 -17.74
CA ASP A 205 -10.05 -15.00 -18.83
C ASP A 205 -10.76 -14.86 -20.20
N GLY A 206 -10.37 -13.87 -21.02
CA GLY A 206 -10.78 -13.79 -22.42
C GLY A 206 -11.06 -12.42 -23.05
N TRP A 207 -10.99 -11.28 -22.35
CA TRP A 207 -11.28 -9.97 -22.95
C TRP A 207 -10.03 -9.14 -23.23
N ALA A 208 -9.68 -9.01 -24.51
CA ALA A 208 -8.75 -8.01 -25.00
C ALA A 208 -9.52 -6.70 -25.24
N GLY A 209 -9.51 -5.80 -24.25
CA GLY A 209 -10.15 -4.49 -24.37
C GLY A 209 -9.47 -3.47 -23.47
N GLU A 210 -9.08 -2.34 -24.04
CA GLU A 210 -8.44 -1.22 -23.34
C GLU A 210 -9.25 -0.79 -22.11
N VAL A 211 -8.51 -0.47 -21.03
CA VAL A 211 -9.05 0.07 -19.77
C VAL A 211 -9.70 1.43 -20.03
N ASN A 212 -10.98 1.41 -20.38
CA ASN A 212 -11.83 2.58 -20.36
C ASN A 212 -12.25 2.90 -18.93
N ASP A 213 -12.23 4.20 -18.63
CA ASP A 213 -12.79 4.84 -17.44
C ASP A 213 -14.07 4.13 -16.99
N TYR A 214 -14.12 3.66 -15.74
CA TYR A 214 -15.16 2.74 -15.26
C TYR A 214 -16.54 3.42 -15.29
N MET A 215 -17.20 3.35 -16.43
CA MET A 215 -18.62 3.64 -16.62
C MET A 215 -19.41 2.48 -16.03
N LEU A 216 -20.37 2.77 -15.13
CA LEU A 216 -21.31 1.75 -14.67
C LEU A 216 -22.07 1.24 -15.89
N ASN A 217 -22.01 -0.06 -16.19
CA ASN A 217 -22.76 -0.57 -17.33
C ASN A 217 -24.28 -0.42 -17.09
N LYS A 218 -25.05 -0.28 -18.17
CA LYS A 218 -26.51 -0.03 -18.08
C LYS A 218 -27.26 -1.16 -17.40
N GLU A 219 -26.80 -2.40 -17.56
CA GLU A 219 -27.47 -3.59 -17.01
C GLU A 219 -27.43 -3.58 -15.48
N ASP A 220 -26.26 -3.33 -14.89
CA ASP A 220 -26.08 -3.28 -13.45
C ASP A 220 -26.74 -2.03 -12.86
N ALA A 221 -26.69 -0.89 -13.55
CA ALA A 221 -27.46 0.29 -13.19
C ALA A 221 -28.96 -0.04 -13.10
N ASN A 222 -29.52 -0.76 -14.08
CA ASN A 222 -30.94 -1.10 -14.11
C ASN A 222 -31.34 -2.07 -12.98
N LYS A 223 -30.47 -3.02 -12.61
CA LYS A 223 -30.69 -3.89 -11.45
C LYS A 223 -30.80 -3.08 -10.16
N ILE A 224 -29.90 -2.12 -9.95
CA ILE A 224 -29.90 -1.27 -8.74
C ILE A 224 -31.09 -0.30 -8.76
N ILE A 225 -31.38 0.32 -9.91
CA ILE A 225 -32.54 1.19 -10.09
C ILE A 225 -33.84 0.45 -9.75
N ALA A 226 -33.97 -0.84 -10.09
CA ALA A 226 -35.16 -1.63 -9.73
C ALA A 226 -35.33 -1.77 -8.20
N PHE A 227 -34.24 -1.95 -7.44
CA PHE A 227 -34.29 -1.96 -5.97
C PHE A 227 -34.67 -0.60 -5.40
N ILE A 228 -34.11 0.48 -5.97
CA ILE A 228 -34.45 1.86 -5.57
C ILE A 228 -35.92 2.17 -5.90
N GLN A 229 -36.44 1.68 -7.02
CA GLN A 229 -37.84 1.81 -7.38
C GLN A 229 -38.74 1.08 -6.39
N ALA A 230 -38.36 -0.12 -5.94
CA ALA A 230 -39.11 -0.82 -4.90
C ALA A 230 -39.11 -0.02 -3.58
N ALA A 231 -37.97 0.56 -3.20
CA ALA A 231 -37.87 1.44 -2.02
C ALA A 231 -38.71 2.72 -2.15
N TYR A 232 -38.73 3.32 -3.35
CA TYR A 232 -39.60 4.44 -3.69
C TYR A 232 -41.08 4.10 -3.48
N MET A 233 -41.52 2.94 -3.96
CA MET A 233 -42.92 2.49 -3.81
C MET A 233 -43.29 2.18 -2.34
N ALA A 234 -42.32 1.71 -1.55
CA ALA A 234 -42.51 1.40 -0.14
C ALA A 234 -42.38 2.63 0.79
N ALA A 235 -41.88 3.77 0.28
CA ALA A 235 -41.63 4.96 1.08
C ALA A 235 -42.92 5.56 1.64
N GLY A 236 -42.93 5.80 2.96
CA GLY A 236 -44.06 6.39 3.68
C GLY A 236 -44.13 7.92 3.65
N SER A 237 -43.08 8.61 3.20
CA SER A 237 -43.01 10.07 3.13
C SER A 237 -42.63 10.55 1.72
N ALA A 238 -43.02 11.80 1.41
CA ALA A 238 -42.70 12.43 0.14
C ALA A 238 -41.19 12.70 0.01
N GLU A 239 -40.53 13.08 1.11
CA GLU A 239 -39.10 13.36 1.13
C GLU A 239 -38.27 12.11 0.78
N SER A 240 -38.66 10.94 1.30
CA SER A 240 -37.99 9.68 0.96
C SER A 240 -38.18 9.31 -0.51
N ARG A 241 -39.37 9.56 -1.09
CA ARG A 241 -39.63 9.34 -2.52
C ARG A 241 -38.74 10.24 -3.39
N THR A 242 -38.62 11.52 -3.04
CA THR A 242 -37.72 12.45 -3.74
C THR A 242 -36.27 11.97 -3.70
N GLU A 243 -35.80 11.49 -2.55
CA GLU A 243 -34.42 11.01 -2.43
C GLU A 243 -34.19 9.72 -3.22
N PHE A 244 -35.11 8.76 -3.17
CA PHE A 244 -35.00 7.55 -4.00
C PHE A 244 -35.01 7.87 -5.50
N HIS A 245 -35.86 8.81 -5.92
CA HIS A 245 -35.88 9.27 -7.31
C HIS A 245 -34.54 9.88 -7.73
N ARG A 246 -34.00 10.80 -6.91
CA ARG A 246 -32.68 11.41 -7.13
C ARG A 246 -31.55 10.37 -7.23
N LEU A 247 -31.56 9.36 -6.36
CA LEU A 247 -30.56 8.29 -6.36
C LEU A 247 -30.64 7.42 -7.63
N ALA A 248 -31.84 7.13 -8.13
CA ALA A 248 -32.02 6.43 -9.40
C ALA A 248 -31.43 7.24 -10.57
N ASP A 249 -31.60 8.57 -10.57
CA ASP A 249 -31.04 9.43 -11.62
C ASP A 249 -29.51 9.55 -11.58
N GLU A 250 -28.89 9.56 -10.40
CA GLU A 250 -27.43 9.51 -10.30
C GLU A 250 -26.86 8.23 -10.93
N LEU A 251 -27.55 7.09 -10.78
CA LEU A 251 -27.17 5.83 -11.44
C LEU A 251 -27.38 5.87 -12.96
N ARG A 252 -28.43 6.55 -13.43
CA ARG A 252 -28.63 6.78 -14.87
C ARG A 252 -27.50 7.62 -15.46
N LYS A 253 -27.13 8.73 -14.80
CA LYS A 253 -25.98 9.57 -15.20
C LYS A 253 -24.67 8.77 -15.24
N ALA A 254 -24.39 8.01 -14.18
CA ALA A 254 -23.18 7.20 -14.07
C ALA A 254 -23.09 6.05 -15.10
N SER A 255 -24.23 5.68 -15.71
CA SER A 255 -24.32 4.64 -16.75
C SER A 255 -24.60 5.17 -18.15
N GLY A 256 -24.53 6.50 -18.35
CA GLY A 256 -24.80 7.13 -19.64
C GLY A 256 -26.23 6.92 -20.14
N GLN A 257 -27.19 6.77 -19.22
CA GLN A 257 -28.61 6.70 -19.48
C GLN A 257 -29.26 8.08 -19.30
N PRO A 258 -30.30 8.42 -20.09
CA PRO A 258 -31.05 9.65 -19.87
C PRO A 258 -31.70 9.62 -18.48
N VAL A 259 -31.69 10.75 -17.78
CA VAL A 259 -32.44 10.91 -16.52
C VAL A 259 -33.93 11.05 -16.80
N ASP A 260 -34.75 10.58 -15.86
CA ASP A 260 -36.19 10.68 -16.00
C ASP A 260 -36.61 12.11 -15.64
N MET A 261 -36.94 12.94 -16.63
CA MET A 261 -37.44 14.29 -16.39
C MET A 261 -38.92 14.16 -15.99
N GLU A 262 -39.18 14.28 -14.69
CA GLU A 262 -40.45 14.10 -13.96
C GLU A 262 -41.76 14.17 -14.78
N LYS A 263 -42.68 13.24 -14.45
CA LYS A 263 -44.13 13.43 -14.49
C LYS A 263 -44.67 13.65 -13.09
#